data_AF-A0A7S2ZYL2-F1
#
_entry.id   AF-A0A7S2ZYL2-F1
#
_cell.length_a   1.000
_cell.length_b   1.000
_cell.length_c   1.000
_cell.angle_alpha   90.00
_cell.angle_beta   90.00
_cell.angle_gamma   90.00
#
_symmetry.space_group_name_H-M   'P 1'
#
loop_
_entity.id
_entity.type
_entity.pdbx_description
1 polymer ?
#
loop_
_entity_poly.entity_id
_entity_poly.type
_entity_poly.pdbx_seq_one_letter_code
_entity_poly.pdbx_strand_id
1 'polypeptide(L)'
;MERMVKAKDGVESVIVGILFKEMKLKPSILQEYAKHGAAMMPNPPRRAEKLYADESDMLILEDETGRIPLEFPEEREILKDLREEFLVSTKREHSQAVPTLYRVDRQTLLFCHRRSADWLLVCIVSGLCFGDETVNPLYADLLLETLKGAALADATENFKLAHVIVAGVLV
;
A
#
# COMPACT_ATOMS: atom_id res chain seq x y z
N MET A 1 21.34 15.17 -12.06
CA MET A 1 19.93 15.31 -11.66
C MET A 1 19.61 16.78 -11.63
N GLU A 2 18.56 17.18 -12.32
CA GLU A 2 18.19 18.58 -12.48
C GLU A 2 17.00 18.92 -11.59
N ARG A 3 17.01 20.09 -10.97
CA ARG A 3 15.87 20.58 -10.18
C ARG A 3 14.78 21.03 -11.12
N MET A 4 13.52 20.84 -10.72
CA MET A 4 12.37 21.13 -11.57
C MET A 4 12.33 22.58 -12.09
N VAL A 5 12.73 23.55 -11.27
CA VAL A 5 12.80 24.98 -11.65
C VAL A 5 13.86 25.27 -12.72
N LYS A 6 14.89 24.42 -12.86
CA LYS A 6 15.96 24.60 -13.86
C LYS A 6 15.68 23.89 -15.18
N ALA A 7 14.70 22.98 -15.22
CA ALA A 7 14.31 22.28 -16.41
C ALA A 7 13.78 23.27 -17.46
N LYS A 8 14.40 23.26 -18.64
CA LYS A 8 14.02 24.12 -19.78
C LYS A 8 12.91 23.48 -20.59
N ASP A 9 12.00 24.30 -21.12
CA ASP A 9 10.95 23.83 -22.02
C ASP A 9 11.56 23.21 -23.29
N GLY A 10 11.00 22.07 -23.71
CA GLY A 10 11.44 21.35 -24.91
C GLY A 10 12.68 20.45 -24.74
N VAL A 11 13.36 20.48 -23.58
CA VAL A 11 14.53 19.63 -23.30
C VAL A 11 14.12 18.45 -22.42
N GLU A 12 14.49 17.23 -22.81
CA GLU A 12 14.34 16.05 -21.96
C GLU A 12 15.19 16.20 -20.70
N SER A 13 14.54 16.17 -19.55
CA SER A 13 15.16 16.37 -18.24
C SER A 13 14.74 15.25 -17.30
N VAL A 14 15.69 14.71 -16.53
CA VAL A 14 15.38 13.72 -15.51
C VAL A 14 15.18 14.42 -14.18
N ILE A 15 13.96 14.32 -13.65
CA ILE A 15 13.54 14.93 -12.39
C ILE A 15 13.29 13.82 -11.38
N VAL A 16 13.87 13.99 -10.19
CA VAL A 16 13.64 13.08 -9.07
C VAL A 16 12.72 13.79 -8.10
N GLY A 17 11.64 13.15 -7.71
CA GLY A 17 10.65 13.74 -6.83
C GLY A 17 9.69 12.70 -6.28
N ILE A 18 8.70 13.19 -5.55
CA ILE A 18 7.63 12.39 -4.98
C ILE A 18 6.42 12.50 -5.90
N LEU A 19 5.86 11.36 -6.29
CA LEU A 19 4.60 11.33 -7.01
C LEU A 19 3.44 11.41 -6.03
N PHE A 20 2.56 12.38 -6.25
CA PHE A 20 1.35 12.59 -5.49
C PHE A 20 0.13 12.42 -6.40
N LYS A 21 -0.81 11.57 -6.00
CA LYS A 21 -2.10 11.42 -6.67
C LYS A 21 -3.15 12.27 -5.96
N GLU A 22 -3.60 13.33 -6.63
CA GLU A 22 -4.72 14.15 -6.16
C GLU A 22 -6.03 13.45 -6.51
N MET A 23 -6.65 12.86 -5.47
CA MET A 23 -7.87 12.08 -5.61
C MET A 23 -9.10 12.88 -5.19
N LYS A 24 -10.10 13.00 -6.07
CA LYS A 24 -11.30 13.81 -5.76
C LYS A 24 -12.23 13.16 -4.74
N LEU A 25 -12.34 11.84 -4.76
CA LEU A 25 -13.19 11.08 -3.83
C LEU A 25 -12.54 10.91 -2.45
N LYS A 26 -11.28 11.33 -2.29
CA LYS A 26 -10.59 11.28 -1.00
C LYS A 26 -11.34 12.17 0.01
N PRO A 27 -11.76 11.62 1.17
CA PRO A 27 -12.48 12.40 2.15
C PRO A 27 -11.61 13.54 2.67
N SER A 28 -12.18 14.75 2.69
CA SER A 28 -11.53 15.95 3.19
C SER A 28 -12.23 16.40 4.47
N ILE A 29 -11.47 16.42 5.57
CA ILE A 29 -11.95 16.89 6.87
C ILE A 29 -12.50 18.31 6.72
N LEU A 30 -11.81 19.21 6.02
CA LEU A 30 -12.26 20.59 5.83
C LEU A 30 -13.61 20.67 5.08
N GLN A 31 -13.83 19.83 4.07
CA GLN A 31 -15.11 19.79 3.35
C GLN A 31 -16.25 19.25 4.23
N GLU A 32 -15.96 18.29 5.10
CA GLU A 32 -16.93 17.72 6.03
C GLU A 32 -17.35 18.74 7.10
N TYR A 33 -16.39 19.46 7.68
CA TYR A 33 -16.62 20.57 8.62
C TYR A 33 -17.43 21.70 7.98
N ALA A 34 -17.13 22.07 6.73
CA ALA A 34 -17.89 23.11 6.03
C ALA A 34 -19.36 22.72 5.79
N LYS A 35 -19.65 21.43 5.61
CA LYS A 35 -21.01 20.91 5.35
C LYS A 35 -21.83 20.71 6.62
N HIS A 36 -21.23 20.20 7.70
CA HIS A 36 -21.97 19.73 8.89
C HIS A 36 -21.65 20.53 10.17
N GLY A 37 -20.75 21.52 10.09
CA GLY A 37 -20.35 22.35 11.23
C GLY A 37 -19.40 21.64 12.20
N ALA A 38 -18.93 22.38 13.21
CA ALA A 38 -17.89 21.92 14.15
C ALA A 38 -18.36 20.86 15.18
N ALA A 39 -19.65 20.50 15.18
CA ALA A 39 -20.25 19.63 16.20
C ALA A 39 -20.32 18.14 15.80
N MET A 40 -19.98 17.77 14.56
CA MET A 40 -19.89 16.37 14.17
C MET A 40 -18.47 15.83 14.32
N MET A 41 -18.33 14.71 15.03
CA MET A 41 -17.14 13.87 14.93
C MET A 41 -17.15 13.22 13.54
N PRO A 42 -16.13 13.45 12.70
CA PRO A 42 -16.07 12.82 11.39
C PRO A 42 -16.01 11.31 11.59
N ASN A 43 -17.02 10.60 11.10
CA ASN A 43 -17.06 9.16 11.20
C ASN A 43 -15.91 8.62 10.35
N PRO A 44 -15.03 7.74 10.87
CA PRO A 44 -13.92 7.25 10.09
C PRO A 44 -14.48 6.62 8.81
N PRO A 45 -13.96 7.02 7.64
CA PRO A 45 -14.48 6.51 6.39
C PRO A 45 -14.33 4.99 6.38
N ARG A 46 -15.42 4.27 6.03
CA ARG A 46 -15.43 2.81 5.96
C ARG A 46 -14.40 2.38 4.91
N ARG A 47 -13.20 2.00 5.35
CA ARG A 47 -12.05 1.68 4.49
C ARG A 47 -12.30 0.47 3.58
N ALA A 48 -13.27 -0.37 3.90
CA ALA A 48 -13.55 -1.62 3.19
C ALA A 48 -14.45 -1.47 1.95
N GLU A 49 -15.21 -0.38 1.81
CA GLU A 49 -16.31 -0.33 0.82
C GLU A 49 -16.09 0.64 -0.34
N LYS A 50 -15.13 1.57 -0.27
CA LYS A 50 -14.94 2.59 -1.33
C LYS A 50 -13.49 2.74 -1.75
N LEU A 51 -13.22 2.41 -3.01
CA LEU A 51 -12.04 2.88 -3.72
C LEU A 51 -12.16 4.40 -3.88
N TYR A 52 -11.12 5.15 -3.48
CA TYR A 52 -11.06 6.61 -3.65
C TYR A 52 -10.46 7.04 -4.99
N ALA A 53 -9.97 6.07 -5.77
CA ALA A 53 -9.41 6.32 -7.08
C ALA A 53 -10.54 6.53 -8.10
N ASP A 54 -10.45 7.62 -8.84
CA ASP A 54 -11.39 8.02 -9.89
C ASP A 54 -10.63 8.32 -11.20
N GLU A 55 -11.33 8.26 -12.34
CA GLU A 55 -10.75 8.59 -13.64
C GLU A 55 -10.41 10.08 -13.80
N SER A 56 -10.99 10.93 -12.95
CA SER A 56 -10.74 12.37 -12.96
C SER A 56 -9.67 12.83 -11.98
N ASP A 57 -8.95 11.89 -11.37
CA ASP A 57 -7.79 12.14 -10.52
C ASP A 57 -6.60 12.67 -11.33
N MET A 58 -5.76 13.50 -10.70
CA MET A 58 -4.56 14.05 -11.31
C MET A 58 -3.30 13.49 -10.65
N LEU A 59 -2.24 13.25 -11.44
CA LEU A 59 -0.93 12.93 -10.91
C LEU A 59 -0.04 14.16 -10.93
N ILE A 60 0.66 14.39 -9.82
CA ILE A 60 1.50 15.55 -9.61
C ILE A 60 2.89 15.04 -9.21
N LEU A 61 3.93 15.54 -9.88
CA LEU A 61 5.31 15.36 -9.43
C LEU A 61 5.68 16.54 -8.53
N GLU A 62 6.10 16.24 -7.31
CA GLU A 62 6.56 17.20 -6.32
C GLU A 62 8.06 17.04 -6.06
N ASP A 63 8.80 18.13 -6.22
CA ASP A 63 10.22 18.28 -5.84
C ASP A 63 10.31 19.40 -4.78
N GLU A 64 11.47 19.55 -4.12
CA GLU A 64 11.75 20.65 -3.17
C GLU A 64 11.46 22.04 -3.75
N THR A 65 11.47 22.15 -5.09
CA THR A 65 11.32 23.41 -5.81
C THR A 65 9.91 23.71 -6.32
N GLY A 66 8.98 22.75 -6.28
CA GLY A 66 7.59 22.96 -6.68
C GLY A 66 6.86 21.71 -7.14
N ARG A 67 5.72 21.91 -7.83
CA ARG A 67 4.83 20.86 -8.32
C ARG A 67 4.52 21.01 -9.80
N ILE A 68 4.48 19.90 -10.54
CA ILE A 68 4.05 19.86 -11.95
C ILE A 68 2.99 18.76 -12.15
N PRO A 69 1.85 19.06 -12.82
CA PRO A 69 0.89 18.04 -13.21
C PRO A 69 1.45 17.19 -14.36
N LEU A 70 1.21 15.89 -14.27
CA LEU A 70 1.63 14.90 -15.26
C LEU A 70 0.41 14.36 -16.01
N GLU A 71 0.53 14.23 -17.33
CA GLU A 71 -0.47 13.55 -18.15
C GLU A 71 0.02 12.15 -18.51
N PHE A 72 -0.78 11.13 -18.16
CA PHE A 72 -0.50 9.74 -18.52
C PHE A 72 -1.49 9.29 -19.58
N PRO A 73 -1.01 8.98 -20.80
CA PRO A 73 -1.89 8.58 -21.89
C PRO A 73 -2.61 7.26 -21.61
N GLU A 74 -1.95 6.23 -21.04
CA GLU A 74 -2.50 4.85 -21.11
C GLU A 74 -2.28 3.96 -19.86
N GLU A 75 -1.49 4.35 -18.85
CA GLU A 75 -1.05 3.44 -17.76
C GLU A 75 -1.64 3.79 -16.37
N ARG A 76 -2.95 4.08 -16.30
CA ARG A 76 -3.62 4.47 -15.04
C ARG A 76 -3.70 3.35 -13.99
N GLU A 77 -3.49 2.09 -14.38
CA GLU A 77 -3.48 0.96 -13.44
C GLU A 77 -2.24 0.95 -12.53
N ILE A 78 -1.06 1.31 -13.06
CA ILE A 78 0.18 1.43 -12.28
C ILE A 78 0.02 2.49 -11.17
N LEU A 79 -0.85 3.47 -11.40
CA LEU A 79 -1.09 4.59 -10.49
C LEU A 79 -2.01 4.26 -9.30
N LYS A 80 -2.66 3.08 -9.28
CA LYS A 80 -3.53 2.68 -8.15
C LYS A 80 -2.71 2.30 -6.90
N ASP A 81 -1.49 1.79 -7.10
CA ASP A 81 -0.62 1.26 -6.05
C ASP A 81 0.62 2.12 -5.79
N LEU A 82 0.65 3.36 -6.31
CA LEU A 82 1.74 4.31 -6.12
C LEU A 82 2.02 4.58 -4.63
N ARG A 83 3.02 3.89 -4.08
CA ARG A 83 3.54 4.10 -2.72
C ARG A 83 5.07 4.24 -2.66
N GLU A 84 5.75 4.23 -3.81
CA GLU A 84 7.20 4.10 -3.89
C GLU A 84 7.90 5.39 -4.38
N GLU A 85 9.21 5.46 -4.20
CA GLU A 85 10.08 6.49 -4.76
C GLU A 85 10.28 6.22 -6.26
N PHE A 86 9.78 7.11 -7.14
CA PHE A 86 9.94 6.98 -8.60
C PHE A 86 10.94 8.00 -9.13
N LEU A 87 11.70 7.59 -10.14
CA LEU A 87 12.48 8.48 -10.98
C LEU A 87 11.64 8.83 -12.21
N VAL A 88 11.42 10.10 -12.48
CA VAL A 88 10.59 10.54 -13.60
C VAL A 88 11.46 11.24 -14.63
N SER A 89 11.59 10.67 -15.82
CA SER A 89 12.05 11.44 -16.97
C SER A 89 10.86 12.21 -17.52
N THR A 90 10.99 13.52 -17.65
CA THR A 90 9.95 14.34 -18.27
C THR A 90 10.54 15.20 -19.37
N LYS A 91 9.83 15.22 -20.49
CA LYS A 91 9.94 16.28 -21.48
C LYS A 91 8.84 17.29 -21.17
N ARG A 92 9.24 18.52 -20.85
CA ARG A 92 8.30 19.60 -20.55
C ARG A 92 7.83 20.24 -21.86
N GLU A 93 6.55 20.12 -22.16
CA GLU A 93 5.88 20.84 -23.24
C GLU A 93 4.71 21.63 -22.65
N HIS A 94 4.82 22.97 -22.64
CA HIS A 94 3.73 23.91 -22.28
C HIS A 94 2.89 23.54 -21.04
N SER A 95 3.46 23.74 -19.84
CA SER A 95 2.79 23.51 -18.54
C SER A 95 2.38 22.05 -18.25
N GLN A 96 2.61 21.14 -19.18
CA GLN A 96 2.36 19.72 -19.04
C GLN A 96 3.63 18.92 -19.36
N ALA A 97 3.67 17.73 -18.81
CA ALA A 97 4.83 16.86 -18.85
C ALA A 97 4.33 15.46 -19.18
N VAL A 98 4.84 14.89 -20.28
CA VAL A 98 4.67 13.47 -20.59
C VAL A 98 5.80 12.72 -19.86
N PRO A 99 5.48 11.90 -18.85
CA PRO A 99 6.48 11.25 -18.03
C PRO A 99 6.82 9.85 -18.56
N THR A 100 8.09 9.46 -18.44
CA THR A 100 8.51 8.06 -18.40
C THR A 100 8.92 7.73 -16.97
N LEU A 101 8.22 6.78 -16.35
CA LEU A 101 8.45 6.36 -14.97
C LEU A 101 9.51 5.26 -14.91
N TYR A 102 10.50 5.44 -14.04
CA TYR A 102 11.45 4.42 -13.66
C TYR A 102 11.23 4.08 -12.18
N ARG A 103 10.97 2.80 -11.91
CA ARG A 103 10.89 2.30 -10.54
C ARG A 103 12.30 2.14 -9.99
N VAL A 104 12.57 2.75 -8.84
CA VAL A 104 13.84 2.53 -8.15
C VAL A 104 13.71 1.24 -7.36
N ASP A 105 14.19 0.13 -7.92
CA ASP A 105 14.26 -1.12 -7.16
C ASP A 105 15.18 -0.91 -5.94
N ARG A 106 14.62 -1.05 -4.74
CA ARG A 106 15.41 -1.16 -3.51
C ARG A 106 15.10 -2.48 -2.80
N GLN A 107 16.11 -3.35 -2.76
CA GLN A 107 16.72 -3.88 -1.53
C GLN A 107 17.79 -4.92 -1.93
N THR A 108 19.01 -4.77 -1.43
CA THR A 108 19.94 -5.90 -1.37
C THR A 108 19.35 -6.91 -0.39
N LEU A 109 18.90 -8.06 -0.89
CA LEU A 109 18.44 -9.12 -0.02
C LEU A 109 19.59 -9.50 0.92
N LEU A 110 19.41 -9.28 2.22
CA LEU A 110 20.34 -9.80 3.20
C LEU A 110 20.32 -11.32 3.09
N PHE A 111 21.49 -11.90 2.82
CA PHE A 111 21.64 -13.33 2.64
C PHE A 111 21.20 -14.04 3.92
N CYS A 112 20.15 -14.87 3.87
CA CYS A 112 19.78 -15.68 5.02
C CYS A 112 20.82 -16.78 5.21
N HIS A 113 21.42 -16.87 6.39
CA HIS A 113 22.33 -17.94 6.73
C HIS A 113 21.51 -19.18 7.11
N ARG A 114 21.41 -20.17 6.20
CA ARG A 114 20.77 -21.46 6.51
C ARG A 114 21.60 -22.21 7.57
N ARG A 115 21.03 -22.39 8.76
CA ARG A 115 21.53 -23.31 9.79
C ARG A 115 20.39 -24.14 10.36
N SER A 116 19.91 -25.13 9.62
CA SER A 116 19.27 -26.34 10.16
C SER A 116 18.99 -27.33 9.02
N ALA A 117 19.19 -28.62 9.25
CA ALA A 117 18.78 -29.69 8.34
C ALA A 117 17.26 -29.95 8.39
N ASP A 118 16.61 -29.48 9.46
CA ASP A 118 15.17 -29.62 9.67
C ASP A 118 14.42 -28.39 9.14
N TRP A 119 13.31 -28.63 8.45
CA TRP A 119 12.36 -27.59 8.09
C TRP A 119 11.63 -27.12 9.35
N LEU A 120 11.68 -25.81 9.62
CA LEU A 120 10.89 -25.17 10.67
C LEU A 120 9.75 -24.40 10.00
N LEU A 121 8.53 -24.59 10.50
CA LEU A 121 7.36 -23.87 9.99
C LEU A 121 7.08 -22.62 10.83
N VAL A 122 6.56 -21.59 10.16
CA VAL A 122 5.98 -20.40 10.79
C VAL A 122 4.52 -20.32 10.37
N CYS A 123 3.61 -20.28 11.35
CA CYS A 123 2.19 -20.10 11.11
C CYS A 123 1.88 -18.60 11.10
N ILE A 124 1.17 -18.11 10.10
CA ILE A 124 0.73 -16.71 10.01
C ILE A 124 -0.79 -16.70 9.96
N VAL A 125 -1.41 -16.00 10.90
CA VAL A 125 -2.87 -15.93 11.07
C VAL A 125 -3.31 -14.46 11.10
N SER A 126 -4.44 -14.14 10.49
CA SER A 126 -5.01 -12.79 10.43
C SER A 126 -6.53 -12.87 10.53
N GLY A 127 -7.18 -11.80 10.98
CA GLY A 127 -8.64 -11.68 10.93
C GLY A 127 -9.36 -12.65 11.87
N LEU A 128 -8.88 -12.80 13.10
CA LEU A 128 -9.52 -13.66 14.10
C LEU A 128 -10.83 -13.05 14.64
N CYS A 129 -10.96 -11.72 14.60
CA CYS A 129 -12.21 -10.97 14.85
C CYS A 129 -13.02 -11.49 16.05
N PHE A 130 -12.36 -11.74 17.18
CA PHE A 130 -13.00 -12.24 18.39
C PHE A 130 -14.03 -11.24 18.92
N GLY A 131 -15.27 -11.67 19.10
CA GLY A 131 -16.36 -10.82 19.59
C GLY A 131 -17.28 -10.26 18.49
N ASP A 132 -16.98 -10.52 17.21
CA ASP A 132 -17.92 -10.32 16.13
C ASP A 132 -18.98 -11.43 16.14
N GLU A 133 -20.27 -11.06 16.16
CA GLU A 133 -21.40 -12.02 16.15
C GLU A 133 -21.46 -12.85 14.87
N THR A 134 -20.80 -12.40 13.80
CA THR A 134 -20.78 -13.08 12.50
C THR A 134 -19.73 -14.18 12.41
N VAL A 135 -18.74 -14.19 13.31
CA VAL A 135 -17.59 -15.10 13.26
C VAL A 135 -17.86 -16.33 14.12
N ASN A 136 -17.74 -17.51 13.51
CA ASN A 136 -17.93 -18.76 14.23
C ASN A 136 -16.69 -19.08 15.09
N PRO A 137 -16.80 -19.13 16.43
CA PRO A 137 -15.66 -19.37 17.32
C PRO A 137 -15.03 -20.76 17.14
N LEU A 138 -15.77 -21.71 16.56
CA LEU A 138 -15.30 -23.07 16.30
C LEU A 138 -14.04 -23.11 15.43
N TYR A 139 -13.88 -22.17 14.50
CA TYR A 139 -12.68 -22.13 13.64
C TYR A 139 -11.42 -21.77 14.42
N ALA A 140 -11.53 -20.88 15.40
CA ALA A 140 -10.42 -20.51 16.26
C ALA A 140 -10.02 -21.66 17.19
N ASP A 141 -11.01 -22.39 17.71
CA ASP A 141 -10.78 -23.57 18.54
C ASP A 141 -10.15 -24.72 17.73
N LEU A 142 -10.66 -25.00 16.53
CA LEU A 142 -10.08 -26.02 15.64
C LEU A 142 -8.65 -25.67 15.23
N LEU A 143 -8.38 -24.40 14.94
CA LEU A 143 -7.02 -23.91 14.66
C LEU A 143 -6.11 -24.15 15.87
N LEU A 144 -6.59 -23.83 17.07
CA LEU A 144 -5.82 -24.04 18.30
C LEU A 144 -5.54 -25.53 18.55
N GLU A 145 -6.51 -26.40 18.32
CA GLU A 145 -6.32 -27.86 18.44
C GLU A 145 -5.37 -28.41 17.37
N THR A 146 -5.41 -27.85 16.16
CA THR A 146 -4.48 -28.21 15.08
C THR A 146 -3.05 -27.78 15.41
N LEU A 147 -2.85 -26.56 15.94
CA LEU A 147 -1.55 -26.07 16.39
C LEU A 147 -1.01 -26.83 17.60
N LYS A 148 -1.90 -27.32 18.47
CA LYS A 148 -1.55 -28.20 19.60
C LYS A 148 -1.27 -29.65 19.18
N GLY A 149 -1.56 -30.01 17.92
CA GLY A 149 -1.38 -31.36 17.39
C GLY A 149 -2.44 -32.37 17.85
N ALA A 150 -3.59 -31.90 18.36
CA ALA A 150 -4.64 -32.74 18.93
C ALA A 150 -5.71 -33.18 17.91
N ALA A 151 -5.94 -32.39 16.84
CA ALA A 151 -7.07 -32.58 15.92
C ALA A 151 -6.83 -33.58 14.78
N LEU A 152 -5.59 -33.96 14.48
CA LEU A 152 -5.24 -34.84 13.35
C LEU A 152 -4.73 -36.20 13.87
N ALA A 153 -5.65 -37.16 13.96
CA ALA A 153 -5.38 -38.51 14.47
C ALA A 153 -4.32 -39.32 13.67
N ASP A 154 -3.97 -38.89 12.46
CA ASP A 154 -3.02 -39.58 11.56
C ASP A 154 -1.77 -38.74 11.20
N ALA A 155 -1.41 -37.73 12.00
CA ALA A 155 -0.25 -36.86 11.73
C ALA A 155 1.09 -37.59 11.97
N THR A 156 1.48 -38.40 10.98
CA THR A 156 2.83 -38.98 10.84
C THR A 156 3.91 -37.92 10.56
N GLU A 157 3.51 -36.69 10.24
CA GLU A 157 4.37 -35.52 10.18
C GLU A 157 4.15 -34.63 11.40
N ASN A 158 5.01 -34.79 12.42
CA ASN A 158 5.13 -33.81 13.50
C ASN A 158 5.61 -32.48 12.90
N PHE A 159 4.68 -31.57 12.61
CA PHE A 159 5.02 -30.21 12.19
C PHE A 159 5.85 -29.52 13.29
N LYS A 160 7.15 -29.31 13.04
CA LYS A 160 8.02 -28.51 13.91
C LYS A 160 7.70 -27.03 13.71
N LEU A 161 6.59 -26.60 14.30
CA LEU A 161 6.19 -25.21 14.32
C LEU A 161 7.12 -24.43 15.24
N ALA A 162 7.87 -23.48 14.68
CA ALA A 162 8.77 -22.64 15.46
C ALA A 162 8.05 -21.41 16.04
N HIS A 163 7.19 -20.75 15.24
CA HIS A 163 6.54 -19.50 15.62
C HIS A 163 5.12 -19.41 15.04
N VAL A 164 4.24 -18.74 15.79
CA VAL A 164 2.93 -18.28 15.32
C VAL A 164 2.95 -16.75 15.29
N ILE A 165 2.61 -16.16 14.15
CA ILE A 165 2.52 -14.72 13.94
C ILE A 165 1.05 -14.39 13.71
N VAL A 166 0.48 -13.59 14.62
CA VAL A 166 -0.86 -13.03 14.43
C VAL A 166 -0.72 -11.64 13.84
N ALA A 167 -1.11 -11.47 12.58
CA ALA A 167 -0.91 -10.26 11.80
C ALA A 167 -2.26 -9.69 11.32
N GLY A 168 -2.92 -8.85 12.12
CA GLY A 168 -4.15 -8.15 11.72
C GLY A 168 -5.18 -8.08 12.82
N VAL A 169 -6.45 -7.96 12.44
CA VAL A 169 -7.60 -7.75 13.34
C VAL A 169 -7.80 -8.96 14.25
N LEU A 170 -7.61 -8.75 15.56
CA LEU A 170 -7.78 -9.76 16.59
C LEU A 170 -9.18 -9.71 17.23
N VAL A 171 -9.70 -8.50 17.42
CA VAL A 171 -10.99 -8.18 18.04
C VAL A 171 -11.72 -7.22 17.09
#